data_AF-A0A226QPL5-F1
#
_entry.id   AF-A0A226QPL5-F1
#
_cell.length_a   1.000
_cell.length_b   1.000
_cell.length_c   1.000
_cell.angle_alpha   90.00
_cell.angle_beta   90.00
_cell.angle_gamma   90.00
#
_symmetry.space_group_name_H-M   'P 1'
#
loop_
_entity.id
_entity.type
_entity.pdbx_description
1 polymer ?
#
loop_
_entity_poly.entity_id
_entity_poly.type
_entity_poly.pdbx_seq_one_letter_code
_entity_poly.pdbx_strand_id
1 'polypeptide(L)' 'MLYPSIDLLMQKVDSKYKLVTVAAKRARQLQENEELTIKNPVSKKFVGQALEEIAADHIELVEEK' A
#
# COMPACT_ATOMS: atom_id res chain seq x y z
N MET A 1 13.66 -8.26 -4.33
CA MET A 1 13.13 -8.48 -2.97
C MET A 1 11.90 -7.60 -2.80
N LEU A 2 10.83 -8.11 -2.17
CA LEU A 2 9.69 -7.27 -1.81
C LEU A 2 10.15 -6.30 -0.70
N TYR A 3 9.96 -5.02 -0.94
CA TYR A 3 10.10 -3.96 0.03
C TYR A 3 8.75 -3.23 0.07
N PRO A 4 8.21 -2.91 1.25
CA PRO A 4 8.70 -3.21 2.61
C PRO A 4 8.50 -4.68 3.04
N SER A 5 8.95 -5.05 4.24
CA SER A 5 8.74 -6.39 4.81
C SER A 5 7.28 -6.61 5.22
N ILE A 6 6.79 -7.86 5.11
CA ILE A 6 5.41 -8.21 5.49
C ILE A 6 5.16 -7.93 6.98
N ASP A 7 6.13 -8.18 7.85
CA ASP A 7 5.96 -7.95 9.29
C ASP A 7 5.71 -6.48 9.62
N LEU A 8 6.39 -5.56 8.92
CA LEU A 8 6.14 -4.12 9.07
C LEU A 8 4.72 -3.75 8.63
N LEU A 9 4.27 -4.30 7.51
CA LEU A 9 2.91 -4.08 7.00
C LEU A 9 1.85 -4.63 7.95
N MET A 10 2.15 -5.73 8.63
CA MET A 10 1.24 -6.37 9.57
C MET A 10 1.15 -5.67 10.92
N GLN A 11 2.10 -4.79 11.24
CA GLN A 11 1.95 -3.85 12.36
C GLN A 11 0.97 -2.71 12.03
N LYS A 12 0.73 -2.42 10.75
CA LYS A 12 -0.15 -1.34 10.29
C LYS A 12 -1.57 -1.80 9.95
N VAL A 13 -1.71 -3.05 9.55
CA VAL A 13 -2.99 -3.63 9.11
C VAL A 13 -3.27 -4.89 9.93
N ASP A 14 -4.47 -5.00 10.50
CA ASP A 14 -4.79 -6.08 11.44
C ASP A 14 -4.94 -7.48 10.80
N SER A 15 -5.05 -7.54 9.47
CA SER A 15 -5.32 -8.79 8.74
C SER A 15 -4.57 -8.90 7.43
N LYS A 16 -3.96 -10.06 7.20
CA LYS A 16 -3.26 -10.40 5.94
C LYS A 16 -4.17 -10.21 4.72
N TYR A 17 -5.43 -10.58 4.85
CA TYR A 17 -6.41 -10.44 3.77
C TYR A 17 -6.73 -8.97 3.50
N LYS A 18 -6.89 -8.17 4.57
CA LYS A 18 -7.11 -6.72 4.47
C LYS A 18 -5.91 -6.02 3.83
N LEU A 19 -4.68 -6.43 4.18
CA LEU A 19 -3.47 -5.90 3.56
C LEU A 19 -3.46 -6.13 2.04
N VAL A 20 -3.81 -7.35 1.60
CA VAL A 20 -3.84 -7.70 0.17
C VAL A 20 -4.92 -6.92 -0.57
N THR A 21 -6.13 -6.81 -0.01
CA THR A 21 -7.24 -6.10 -0.67
C THR A 21 -6.98 -4.60 -0.76
N VAL A 22 -6.44 -3.99 0.30
CA VAL A 22 -6.07 -2.57 0.31
C VAL A 22 -4.95 -2.29 -0.69
N ALA A 23 -3.88 -3.08 -0.65
CA ALA A 23 -2.76 -2.91 -1.57
C ALA A 23 -3.19 -3.06 -3.03
N ALA A 24 -4.11 -3.99 -3.33
CA ALA A 24 -4.68 -4.16 -4.66
C ALA A 24 -5.57 -2.98 -5.07
N LYS A 25 -6.44 -2.50 -4.18
CA LYS A 25 -7.30 -1.32 -4.43
C LYS A 25 -6.44 -0.08 -4.70
N ARG A 26 -5.43 0.17 -3.87
CA ARG A 26 -4.50 1.29 -4.05
C ARG A 26 -3.65 1.17 -5.32
N ALA A 27 -3.17 -0.03 -5.64
CA ALA A 27 -2.42 -0.23 -6.88
C ALA A 27 -3.25 0.10 -8.13
N ARG A 28 -4.57 -0.16 -8.11
CA ARG A 28 -5.48 0.24 -9.21
C ARG A 28 -5.65 1.76 -9.30
N GLN A 29 -5.79 2.43 -8.16
CA GLN A 29 -5.84 3.90 -8.11
C GLN A 29 -4.60 4.53 -8.75
N LEU A 30 -3.41 4.03 -8.40
CA LEU A 30 -2.15 4.47 -9.00
C LEU A 30 -2.07 4.16 -10.50
N GLN A 31 -2.74 3.11 -10.99
CA GLN A 31 -2.87 2.82 -12.42
C GLN A 31 -3.81 3.79 -13.13
N GLU A 32 -4.82 4.31 -12.45
CA GLU A 32 -5.82 5.26 -12.97
C GLU A 32 -5.32 6.71 -13.00
N ASN A 33 -4.01 6.93 -12.77
CA ASN A 33 -3.31 8.21 -12.68
C ASN A 33 -3.48 8.97 -11.36
N GLU A 34 -3.79 8.29 -10.25
CA GLU A 34 -3.60 8.91 -8.94
C GLU A 34 -2.11 9.13 -8.65
N GLU A 35 -1.79 10.28 -8.05
CA GLU A 35 -0.42 10.59 -7.65
C GLU A 35 0.03 9.73 -6.47
N LEU A 36 1.30 9.34 -6.53
CA LEU A 36 1.99 8.72 -5.42
C LEU A 36 2.15 9.73 -4.29
N THR A 37 1.72 9.34 -3.10
CA THR A 37 1.86 10.18 -1.90
C THR A 37 3.30 10.17 -1.38
N ILE A 38 4.09 9.17 -1.80
CA ILE A 38 5.51 9.04 -1.46
C ILE A 38 6.40 9.66 -2.54
N LYS A 39 7.38 10.47 -2.14
CA LYS A 39 8.27 11.20 -3.07
C LYS A 39 9.24 10.29 -3.82
N ASN A 40 9.74 9.23 -3.17
CA ASN A 40 10.77 8.34 -3.73
C ASN A 40 10.43 6.88 -3.44
N PRO A 41 9.51 6.27 -4.20
CA PRO A 41 9.25 4.85 -4.07
C PRO A 41 10.47 4.03 -4.49
N VAL A 42 10.81 3.01 -3.70
CA VAL A 42 11.82 2.00 -4.05
C VAL A 42 11.26 1.09 -5.16
N SER A 43 9.97 0.78 -5.08
CA SER A 43 9.27 -0.08 -6.00
C SER A 43 8.86 0.65 -7.28
N LYS A 44 9.14 0.03 -8.43
CA LYS A 44 8.68 0.52 -9.74
C LYS A 44 7.28 0.05 -10.12
N LYS A 45 6.75 -0.96 -9.40
CA LYS A 45 5.41 -1.52 -9.65
C LYS A 45 4.41 -0.86 -8.70
N PHE A 46 3.21 -0.57 -9.19
CA PHE A 46 2.13 0.03 -8.40
C PHE A 46 1.80 -0.73 -7.11
N VAL A 47 1.84 -2.06 -7.13
CA VAL A 47 1.62 -2.87 -5.92
C VAL A 47 2.70 -2.61 -4.87
N GLY A 48 3.98 -2.55 -5.27
CA GLY A 48 5.05 -2.26 -4.32
C GLY A 48 4.97 -0.83 -3.79
N GLN A 49 4.61 0.13 -4.65
CA GLN A 49 4.38 1.52 -4.26
C GLN A 49 3.24 1.65 -3.26
N ALA A 50 2.13 0.93 -3.47
CA ALA A 50 1.02 0.86 -2.54
C ALA A 50 1.45 0.27 -1.18
N LEU A 51 2.27 -0.79 -1.18
CA LEU A 51 2.81 -1.36 0.06
C LEU A 51 3.72 -0.35 0.79
N GLU A 52 4.51 0.43 0.06
CA GLU A 52 5.35 1.49 0.65
C GLU A 52 4.51 2.62 1.26
N GLU A 53 3.40 3.02 0.61
CA GLU A 53 2.45 3.99 1.17
C GLU A 53 1.74 3.46 2.43
N ILE A 54 1.35 2.17 2.46
CA ILE A 54 0.77 1.52 3.64
C ILE A 54 1.79 1.53 4.79
N ALA A 55 3.05 1.21 4.52
CA ALA A 55 4.08 1.24 5.55
C ALA A 55 4.40 2.65 6.06
N ALA A 56 4.18 3.67 5.24
CA ALA A 56 4.36 5.08 5.59
C ALA A 56 3.14 5.70 6.33
N ASP A 57 2.09 4.93 6.64
CA ASP A 57 0.81 5.43 7.19
C ASP A 57 0.13 6.51 6.33
N HIS A 58 0.43 6.55 5.02
CA HIS A 58 -0.15 7.55 4.10
C HIS A 58 -1.51 7.14 3.53
N ILE A 59 -2.05 5.99 3.95
CA ILE A 59 -3.37 5.50 3.52
C ILE A 59 -4.31 5.45 4.71
N GLU A 60 -5.32 6.32 4.71
CA GLU A 60 -6.46 6.16 5.60
C GLU A 60 -7.32 5.01 5.08
N LEU A 61 -7.32 3.91 5.84
CA LEU A 61 -8.20 2.77 5.60
C LEU A 61 -9.63 3.16 5.94
N VAL A 62 -10.31 3.82 5.00
CA VAL A 62 -11.75 4.08 5.14
C VAL A 62 -12.46 2.73 5.05
N GLU A 63 -12.88 2.19 6.19
CA GLU A 63 -13.75 1.02 6.21
C GLU A 63 -15.09 1.44 5.61
N GLU A 64 -15.39 0.96 4.41
CA GLU A 64 -16.75 1.03 3.87
C GLU A 64 -17.63 0.22 4.82
N LYS A 65 -18.52 0.94 5.52
CA LYS A 65 -19.40 0.44 6.57
C LYS A 65 -20.64 -0.25 5.99
#